data_AF-A0A8J6S5L8-F1
#
_entry.id   AF-A0A8J6S5L8-F1
#
_cell.length_a   1.000
_cell.length_b   1.000
_cell.length_c   1.000
_cell.angle_alpha   90.00
_cell.angle_beta   90.00
_cell.angle_gamma   90.00
#
_symmetry.space_group_name_H-M   'P 1'
#
loop_
_entity.id
_entity.type
_entity.pdbx_description
1 polymer ?
#
loop_
_entity_poly.entity_id
_entity_poly.type
_entity_poly.pdbx_seq_one_letter_code
_entity_poly.pdbx_strand_id
1 'polypeptide(L)'
;MKAKYGIRQDLAQQWLEKNQLLPLLDGLDEVAPHHQKDCAVALNAWLTGELAQHPCGVLICCRREEFEKVVRQSLNLYGAIYLQALTAEQIEDYFAQFELQDVWQTVQQDEALQELLTTPLFLSMFGAEAG
;
A
#
# COMPACT_ATOMS: atom_id res chain seq x y z
N MET A 1 -0.09 11.94 17.19
CA MET A 1 0.64 13.03 16.48
C MET A 1 1.64 13.79 17.37
N LYS A 2 1.27 14.24 18.57
CA LYS A 2 2.18 15.01 19.46
C LYS A 2 3.39 14.21 19.99
N ALA A 3 3.20 12.96 20.40
CA ALA A 3 4.26 12.14 21.02
C ALA A 3 5.25 11.51 20.03
N LYS A 4 4.83 11.25 18.77
CA LYS A 4 5.67 10.57 17.75
C LYS A 4 6.21 11.52 16.68
N TYR A 5 5.52 12.63 16.41
CA TYR A 5 5.83 13.53 15.30
C TYR A 5 5.96 15.01 15.70
N GLY A 6 5.86 15.35 17.00
CA GLY A 6 6.03 16.72 17.50
C GLY A 6 4.91 17.71 17.09
N ILE A 7 3.85 17.24 16.45
CA ILE A 7 2.77 18.10 15.94
C ILE A 7 1.85 18.50 17.08
N ARG A 8 1.65 19.81 17.27
CA ARG A 8 0.70 20.33 18.25
C ARG A 8 -0.73 19.89 17.91
N GLN A 9 -1.49 19.54 18.94
CA GLN A 9 -2.83 18.97 18.78
C GLN A 9 -3.83 19.96 18.17
N ASP A 10 -3.75 21.25 18.53
CA ASP A 10 -4.58 22.30 17.97
C ASP A 10 -4.34 22.50 16.47
N LEU A 11 -3.09 22.40 16.03
CA LEU A 11 -2.74 22.46 14.61
C LEU A 11 -3.26 21.23 13.84
N ALA A 12 -3.09 20.03 14.39
CA ALA A 12 -3.61 18.81 13.77
C ALA A 12 -5.14 18.85 13.62
N GLN A 13 -5.84 19.36 14.65
CA GLN A 13 -7.28 19.54 14.61
C GLN A 13 -7.70 20.56 13.53
N GLN A 14 -6.99 21.69 13.43
CA GLN A 14 -7.25 22.66 12.35
C GLN A 14 -7.07 22.06 10.96
N TRP A 15 -6.05 21.22 10.76
CA TRP A 15 -5.84 20.57 9.46
C TRP A 15 -6.93 19.56 9.11
N LEU A 16 -7.46 18.84 10.10
CA LEU A 16 -8.62 17.96 9.92
C LEU A 16 -9.88 18.75 9.59
N GLU A 17 -10.18 19.80 10.37
CA GLU A 17 -11.37 20.65 10.15
C GLU A 17 -11.36 21.38 8.81
N LYS A 18 -10.17 21.74 8.31
CA LYS A 18 -9.99 22.42 7.03
C LYS A 18 -9.75 21.46 5.86
N ASN A 19 -9.84 20.14 6.07
CA ASN A 19 -9.58 19.11 5.06
C ASN A 19 -8.23 19.28 4.34
N GLN A 20 -7.18 19.61 5.10
CA GLN A 20 -5.83 19.82 4.59
C GLN A 20 -4.98 18.53 4.63
N LEU A 21 -5.59 17.40 4.97
CA LEU A 21 -4.93 16.09 5.06
C LEU A 21 -5.59 15.13 4.09
N LEU A 22 -4.75 14.35 3.40
CA LEU A 22 -5.14 13.17 2.65
C LEU A 22 -4.58 11.94 3.37
N PRO A 23 -5.39 11.23 4.16
CA PRO A 23 -4.94 10.08 4.92
C PRO A 23 -4.57 8.91 4.01
N LEU A 24 -3.42 8.29 4.29
CA LEU A 24 -3.02 6.99 3.76
C LEU A 24 -3.16 5.97 4.90
N LEU A 25 -4.04 5.00 4.72
CA LEU A 25 -4.24 3.89 5.63
C LEU A 25 -3.57 2.67 5.02
N ASP A 26 -2.39 2.34 5.53
CA ASP A 26 -1.59 1.22 5.05
C ASP A 26 -1.93 -0.05 5.86
N GLY A 27 -2.27 -1.14 5.18
CA GLY A 27 -2.49 -2.45 5.79
C GLY A 27 -3.84 -2.68 6.49
N LEU A 28 -4.98 -2.58 5.80
CA LEU A 28 -6.27 -3.03 6.37
C LEU A 28 -6.27 -4.54 6.71
N ASP A 29 -5.49 -5.34 5.99
CA ASP A 29 -5.32 -6.78 6.24
C ASP A 29 -4.61 -7.10 7.56
N GLU A 30 -3.90 -6.13 8.15
CA GLU A 30 -3.28 -6.25 9.47
C GLU A 30 -4.30 -6.15 10.62
N VAL A 31 -5.52 -5.67 10.33
CA VAL A 31 -6.62 -5.68 11.31
C VAL A 31 -7.06 -7.12 11.54
N ALA A 32 -7.19 -7.50 12.82
CA ALA A 32 -7.63 -8.83 13.19
C ALA A 32 -8.92 -9.23 12.45
N PRO A 33 -9.04 -10.46 11.90
CA PRO A 33 -10.12 -10.81 10.97
C PRO A 33 -11.55 -10.53 11.48
N HIS A 34 -11.78 -10.70 12.78
CA HIS A 34 -13.09 -10.45 13.40
C HIS A 34 -13.45 -8.97 13.51
N HIS A 35 -12.48 -8.06 13.35
CA HIS A 35 -12.67 -6.62 13.38
C HIS A 35 -12.59 -5.96 11.99
N GLN A 36 -12.17 -6.68 10.94
CA GLN A 36 -11.99 -6.09 9.60
C GLN A 36 -13.28 -5.48 9.06
N LYS A 37 -14.42 -6.17 9.22
CA LYS A 37 -15.73 -5.66 8.76
C LYS A 37 -16.15 -4.42 9.53
N ASP A 38 -16.06 -4.44 10.86
CA ASP A 38 -16.43 -3.31 11.70
C ASP A 38 -15.53 -2.10 11.42
N CYS A 39 -14.23 -2.35 11.18
CA CYS A 39 -13.27 -1.34 10.77
C CYS A 39 -13.69 -0.71 9.43
N ALA A 40 -14.03 -1.52 8.42
CA ALA A 40 -14.47 -1.01 7.13
C ALA A 40 -15.78 -0.21 7.21
N VAL A 41 -16.74 -0.63 8.06
CA VAL A 41 -17.98 0.13 8.31
C VAL A 41 -17.67 1.49 8.97
N ALA A 42 -16.82 1.51 9.99
CA ALA A 42 -16.42 2.74 10.65
C ALA A 42 -15.69 3.70 9.70
N LEU A 43 -14.80 3.17 8.86
CA LEU A 43 -14.13 3.94 7.81
C LEU A 43 -15.13 4.48 6.79
N ASN A 44 -16.11 3.68 6.37
CA ASN A 44 -17.14 4.14 5.44
C ASN A 44 -17.96 5.29 6.03
N ALA A 45 -18.42 5.17 7.28
CA ALA A 45 -19.13 6.24 7.98
C ALA A 45 -18.28 7.54 8.10
N TRP A 46 -16.97 7.39 8.31
CA TRP A 46 -16.06 8.53 8.31
C TRP A 46 -15.94 9.18 6.93
N LEU A 47 -15.89 8.39 5.85
CA LEU A 47 -15.78 8.88 4.48
C LEU A 47 -17.07 9.50 3.95
N THR A 48 -18.23 8.96 4.31
CA THR A 48 -19.55 9.42 3.84
C THR A 48 -20.04 10.68 4.55
N GLY A 49 -19.29 11.19 5.54
CA GLY A 49 -19.67 12.38 6.29
C GLY A 49 -20.62 12.13 7.45
N GLU A 50 -20.87 10.86 7.81
CA GLU A 50 -21.65 10.51 9.00
C GLU A 50 -20.91 10.86 10.30
N LEU A 51 -19.58 10.91 10.25
CA LEU A 51 -18.74 11.37 11.34
C LEU A 51 -18.23 12.80 11.07
N ALA A 52 -18.02 13.56 12.15
CA ALA A 52 -17.37 14.86 12.07
C ALA A 52 -15.95 14.74 11.50
N GLN A 53 -15.46 15.80 10.84
CA GLN A 53 -14.11 15.86 10.28
C GLN A 53 -13.86 14.77 9.21
N HIS A 54 -14.85 14.51 8.35
CA HIS A 54 -14.69 13.63 7.20
C HIS A 54 -13.65 14.19 6.23
N PRO A 55 -12.74 13.36 5.70
CA PRO A 55 -11.69 13.84 4.83
C PRO A 55 -12.23 14.09 3.43
N CYS A 56 -11.55 14.92 2.63
CA CYS A 56 -11.86 15.07 1.21
C CYS A 56 -11.57 13.80 0.38
N GLY A 57 -10.85 12.83 0.95
CA GLY A 57 -10.54 11.55 0.33
C GLY A 57 -9.66 10.69 1.24
N VAL A 58 -9.40 9.46 0.83
CA VAL A 58 -8.51 8.53 1.53
C VAL A 58 -7.84 7.60 0.52
N LEU A 59 -6.63 7.15 0.83
CA LEU A 59 -6.01 6.01 0.17
C LEU A 59 -5.94 4.86 1.18
N ILE A 60 -6.45 3.68 0.81
CA ILE A 60 -6.45 2.48 1.65
C ILE A 60 -5.68 1.38 0.92
N CYS A 61 -4.67 0.81 1.58
CA CYS A 61 -3.93 -0.34 1.09
C CYS A 61 -4.41 -1.61 1.79
N CYS A 62 -4.55 -2.70 1.04
CA CYS A 62 -4.86 -4.01 1.56
C CYS A 62 -4.47 -5.09 0.54
N ARG A 63 -4.46 -6.35 0.98
CA ARG A 63 -4.36 -7.48 0.06
C ARG A 63 -5.66 -7.70 -0.71
N ARG A 64 -5.57 -8.46 -1.81
CA ARG A 64 -6.69 -8.70 -2.73
C ARG A 64 -7.84 -9.42 -2.03
N GLU A 65 -7.53 -10.40 -1.18
CA GLU A 65 -8.52 -11.21 -0.50
C GLU A 65 -9.43 -10.35 0.39
N GLU A 66 -8.84 -9.44 1.16
CA GLU A 66 -9.57 -8.49 2.03
C GLU A 66 -10.32 -7.45 1.20
N PHE A 67 -9.75 -7.02 0.07
CA PHE A 67 -10.46 -6.15 -0.86
C PHE A 67 -11.77 -6.78 -1.32
N GLU A 68 -11.73 -8.03 -1.79
CA GLU A 68 -12.89 -8.74 -2.32
C GLU A 68 -13.93 -9.07 -1.25
N LYS A 69 -13.48 -9.47 -0.05
CA LYS A 69 -14.35 -9.92 1.04
C LYS A 69 -14.98 -8.78 1.84
N VAL A 70 -14.22 -7.72 2.08
CA VAL A 70 -14.57 -6.67 3.05
C VAL A 70 -14.71 -5.31 2.38
N VAL A 71 -13.66 -4.86 1.69
CA VAL A 71 -13.59 -3.47 1.20
C VAL A 71 -14.64 -3.19 0.14
N ARG A 72 -14.70 -4.04 -0.90
CA ARG A 72 -15.58 -3.85 -2.05
C ARG A 72 -17.06 -3.74 -1.68
N GLN A 73 -17.47 -4.38 -0.59
CA GLN A 73 -18.86 -4.41 -0.13
C GLN A 73 -19.18 -3.31 0.89
N SER A 74 -18.19 -2.86 1.65
CA SER A 74 -18.40 -2.05 2.86
C SER A 74 -17.97 -0.60 2.70
N LEU A 75 -17.08 -0.30 1.75
CA LEU A 75 -16.46 1.01 1.57
C LEU A 75 -16.89 1.64 0.24
N ASN A 76 -17.44 2.85 0.31
CA ASN A 76 -17.79 3.66 -0.85
C ASN A 76 -16.56 4.44 -1.35
N LEU A 77 -15.74 3.77 -2.16
CA LEU A 77 -14.52 4.35 -2.74
C LEU A 77 -14.74 4.75 -4.20
N TYR A 78 -14.03 5.78 -4.65
CA TYR A 78 -14.05 6.23 -6.04
C TYR A 78 -13.52 5.19 -7.03
N GLY A 79 -12.66 4.29 -6.57
CA GLY A 79 -12.06 3.25 -7.40
C GLY A 79 -11.08 2.39 -6.61
N ALA A 80 -10.46 1.44 -7.31
CA ALA A 80 -9.44 0.57 -6.77
C ALA A 80 -8.31 0.41 -7.79
N ILE A 81 -7.08 0.29 -7.29
CA ILE A 81 -5.89 0.00 -8.08
C ILE A 81 -5.36 -1.34 -7.61
N TYR A 82 -5.03 -2.22 -8.54
CA TYR A 82 -4.42 -3.50 -8.26
C TYR A 82 -2.98 -3.51 -8.77
N LEU A 83 -2.03 -3.70 -7.86
CA LEU A 83 -0.61 -3.81 -8.20
C LEU A 83 -0.36 -5.17 -8.87
N GLN A 84 0.21 -5.13 -10.07
CA GLN A 84 0.58 -6.32 -10.82
C GLN A 84 1.99 -6.77 -10.45
N ALA A 85 2.26 -8.04 -10.69
CA ALA A 85 3.62 -8.57 -10.63
C ALA A 85 4.50 -7.86 -11.68
N LEU A 86 5.80 -7.77 -11.40
CA LEU A 86 6.77 -7.16 -12.31
C LEU A 86 6.88 -7.97 -13.60
N THR A 87 7.08 -7.27 -14.72
CA THR A 87 7.38 -7.89 -16.00
C THR A 87 8.86 -8.27 -16.10
N ALA A 88 9.19 -9.20 -16.99
CA ALA A 88 10.58 -9.56 -17.26
C ALA A 88 11.43 -8.35 -17.69
N GLU A 89 10.86 -7.43 -18.49
CA GLU A 89 11.51 -6.18 -18.91
C GLU A 89 11.81 -5.28 -17.71
N GLN A 90 10.87 -5.11 -16.77
CA GLN A 90 11.10 -4.33 -15.55
C GLN A 90 12.17 -4.94 -14.65
N ILE A 91 12.28 -6.27 -14.62
CA ILE A 91 13.30 -6.99 -13.87
C ILE A 91 14.67 -6.82 -14.54
N GLU A 92 14.75 -6.96 -15.87
CA GLU A 92 15.98 -6.74 -16.64
C GLU A 92 16.49 -5.30 -16.49
N ASP A 93 15.61 -4.32 -16.61
CA ASP A 93 15.93 -2.90 -16.40
C ASP A 93 16.48 -2.65 -14.99
N TYR A 94 15.90 -3.31 -13.97
CA TYR A 94 16.39 -3.22 -12.60
C TYR A 94 17.82 -3.75 -12.47
N PHE A 95 18.11 -4.95 -13.00
CA PHE A 95 19.47 -5.49 -12.97
C PHE A 95 20.45 -4.61 -13.77
N ALA A 96 20.01 -4.04 -14.89
CA ALA A 96 20.84 -3.15 -15.69
C ALA A 96 21.18 -1.85 -14.94
N GLN A 97 20.24 -1.31 -14.17
CA GLN A 97 20.44 -0.10 -13.34
C GLN A 97 21.53 -0.28 -12.28
N PHE A 98 21.73 -1.49 -11.75
CA PHE A 98 22.72 -1.80 -10.73
C PHE A 98 23.99 -2.47 -11.27
N GLU A 99 24.19 -2.51 -12.60
CA GLU A 99 25.35 -3.16 -13.24
C GLU A 99 25.46 -4.68 -12.92
N LEU A 100 24.30 -5.34 -12.75
CA LEU A 100 24.18 -6.75 -12.38
C LEU A 100 23.72 -7.64 -13.55
N GLN A 101 24.09 -7.31 -14.80
CA GLN A 101 23.64 -8.03 -15.99
C GLN A 101 24.09 -9.51 -15.98
N ASP A 102 25.25 -9.81 -15.41
CA ASP A 102 25.75 -11.19 -15.27
C ASP A 102 24.88 -12.03 -14.31
N VAL A 103 24.32 -11.40 -13.28
CA VAL A 103 23.37 -12.05 -12.37
C VAL A 103 22.06 -12.32 -13.09
N TRP A 104 21.58 -11.35 -13.88
CA TRP A 104 20.38 -11.54 -14.69
C TRP A 104 20.52 -12.73 -15.67
N GLN A 105 21.67 -12.90 -16.33
CA GLN A 105 21.92 -14.06 -17.19
C GLN A 105 21.81 -15.40 -16.45
N THR A 106 22.19 -15.42 -15.17
CA THR A 106 22.07 -16.63 -14.32
C THR A 106 20.61 -16.86 -13.94
N VAL A 107 19.89 -15.81 -13.56
CA VAL A 107 18.45 -15.86 -13.24
C VAL A 107 17.62 -16.34 -14.43
N GLN A 108 17.94 -15.91 -15.66
CA GLN A 108 17.25 -16.34 -16.88
C GLN A 108 17.29 -17.85 -17.13
N GLN A 109 18.22 -18.57 -16.51
CA GLN A 109 18.35 -20.02 -16.65
C GLN A 109 17.49 -20.79 -15.62
N ASP A 110 16.91 -20.11 -14.65
CA ASP A 110 16.11 -20.70 -13.57
C ASP A 110 14.70 -20.10 -13.58
N GLU A 111 13.71 -20.92 -13.95
CA GLU A 111 12.30 -20.51 -14.01
C GLU A 111 11.73 -20.13 -12.64
N ALA A 112 12.16 -20.82 -11.57
CA ALA A 112 11.68 -20.56 -10.22
C ALA A 112 12.20 -19.21 -9.71
N LEU A 113 13.46 -18.87 -10.03
CA LEU A 113 14.00 -17.55 -9.73
C LEU A 113 13.30 -16.45 -10.53
N GLN A 114 13.02 -16.67 -11.81
CA GLN A 114 12.28 -15.70 -12.62
C GLN A 114 10.88 -15.43 -12.04
N GLU A 115 10.15 -16.48 -11.65
CA GLU A 115 8.84 -16.33 -11.01
C GLU A 115 8.94 -15.57 -9.69
N LEU A 116 9.92 -15.91 -8.84
CA LEU A 116 10.14 -15.26 -7.54
C LEU A 116 10.39 -13.75 -7.69
N LEU A 117 11.21 -13.35 -8.67
CA LEU A 117 11.60 -11.95 -8.89
C LEU A 117 10.51 -11.07 -9.49
N THR A 118 9.40 -11.67 -9.92
CA THR A 118 8.19 -10.90 -10.27
C THR A 118 7.60 -10.18 -9.04
N THR A 119 7.98 -10.59 -7.83
CA THR A 119 7.63 -9.90 -6.59
C THR A 119 8.71 -8.86 -6.23
N PRO A 120 8.37 -7.56 -6.15
CA PRO A 120 9.34 -6.49 -5.92
C PRO A 120 10.22 -6.65 -4.67
N LEU A 121 9.69 -7.28 -3.62
CA LEU A 121 10.43 -7.54 -2.38
C LEU A 121 11.66 -8.44 -2.62
N PHE A 122 11.54 -9.48 -3.45
CA PHE A 122 12.65 -10.38 -3.71
C PHE A 122 13.65 -9.76 -4.68
N LEU A 123 13.17 -9.00 -5.68
CA LEU A 123 14.03 -8.25 -6.58
C LEU A 123 14.89 -7.23 -5.83
N SER A 124 14.33 -6.52 -4.85
CA SER A 124 15.05 -5.48 -4.12
C SER A 124 16.23 -6.01 -3.28
N MET A 125 16.23 -7.31 -2.95
CA MET A 125 17.34 -7.94 -2.23
C MET A 125 18.64 -7.98 -3.07
N PHE A 126 18.55 -7.89 -4.41
CA PHE A 126 19.72 -7.85 -5.28
C PHE A 126 20.39 -6.46 -5.32
N GLY A 127 19.61 -5.38 -5.27
CA GLY A 127 20.15 -4.01 -5.26
C GLY A 127 20.57 -3.51 -3.88
N ALA A 128 20.16 -4.19 -2.79
CA ALA A 128 20.49 -3.80 -1.42
C ALA A 128 21.98 -3.99 -1.06
N GLU A 129 22.73 -4.79 -1.83
CA GLU A 129 24.17 -5.04 -1.62
C GLU A 129 25.07 -4.15 -2.50
N ALA A 130 24.50 -3.37 -3.42
CA ALA A 130 25.24 -2.56 -4.40
C ALA A 130 25.44 -1.09 -3.97
N GLY A 131 25.23 -0.77 -2.68
CA GLY A 131 25.36 0.58 -2.11
C GLY A 131 26.41 0.69 -1.00
#